data_AF-A0A1Z9F212-F1
#
_entry.id   AF-A0A1Z9F212-F1
#
_cell.length_a   1.000
_cell.length_b   1.000
_cell.length_c   1.000
_cell.angle_alpha   90.00
_cell.angle_beta   90.00
_cell.angle_gamma   90.00
#
_symmetry.space_group_name_H-M   'P 1'
#
loop_
_entity.id
_entity.type
_entity.pdbx_description
1 polymer ?
#
loop_
_entity_poly.entity_id
_entity_poly.type
_entity_poly.pdbx_seq_one_letter_code
_entity_poly.pdbx_strand_id
1 'polypeptide(L)' 'MGPYSEERQFQRAESIKALLDNNPQLDPIYKAMWQDKLKGLALNETTYNFRVRSIYQKLQKGLWVR' A
#
# COMPACT_ATOMS: atom_id res chain seq x y z
N MET A 1 11.17 -1.17 3.33
CA MET A 1 10.43 -0.03 2.75
C MET A 1 11.48 0.97 2.27
N GLY A 2 11.57 1.23 0.96
CA GLY A 2 12.50 2.22 0.43
C GLY A 2 12.05 3.66 0.73
N PRO A 3 12.79 4.69 0.29
CA PRO A 3 12.33 6.07 0.38
C PRO A 3 11.02 6.27 -0.40
N TYR A 4 10.28 7.33 -0.07
CA TYR A 4 9.12 7.71 -0.86
C TYR A 4 9.54 8.01 -2.31
N SER A 5 8.71 7.60 -3.26
CA SER A 5 8.87 7.92 -4.68
C SER A 5 7.48 8.03 -5.25
N GLU A 6 7.10 9.24 -5.65
CA GLU A 6 5.80 9.54 -6.24
C GLU A 6 5.58 8.73 -7.53
N GLU A 7 6.58 8.69 -8.41
CA GLU A 7 6.56 7.87 -9.62
C GLU A 7 6.22 6.40 -9.33
N ARG A 8 6.84 5.80 -8.30
CA ARG A 8 6.52 4.42 -7.91
C ARG A 8 5.10 4.27 -7.36
N GLN A 9 4.53 5.29 -6.71
CA GLN A 9 3.13 5.23 -6.27
C GLN A 9 2.20 5.27 -7.48
N PHE A 10 2.47 6.11 -8.47
CA PHE A 10 1.72 6.16 -9.72
C PHE A 10 1.81 4.85 -10.50
N GLN A 11 3.02 4.31 -10.70
CA GLN A 11 3.22 3.02 -11.38
C GLN A 11 2.41 1.89 -10.72
N ARG A 12 2.34 1.88 -9.37
CA ARG A 12 1.52 0.92 -8.63
C ARG A 12 0.02 1.14 -8.85
N ALA A 13 -0.43 2.40 -8.81
CA ALA A 13 -1.83 2.74 -9.04
C ALA A 13 -2.28 2.30 -10.44
N GLU A 14 -1.48 2.60 -11.46
CA GLU A 14 -1.72 2.20 -12.85
C GLU A 14 -1.74 0.68 -13.01
N SER A 15 -0.78 -0.02 -12.41
CA SER A 15 -0.72 -1.48 -12.47
C SER A 15 -1.95 -2.14 -11.83
N ILE A 16 -2.37 -1.64 -10.66
CA ILE A 16 -3.57 -2.17 -9.98
C ILE A 16 -4.83 -1.84 -10.77
N LYS A 17 -4.93 -0.63 -11.34
CA LYS A 17 -6.06 -0.26 -12.18
C LYS A 17 -6.14 -1.16 -13.42
N ALA A 18 -5.03 -1.36 -14.13
CA ALA A 18 -4.96 -2.25 -15.27
C ALA A 18 -5.31 -3.70 -14.91
N LEU A 19 -4.89 -4.18 -13.74
CA LEU A 19 -5.30 -5.50 -13.24
C LEU A 19 -6.82 -5.59 -13.08
N LEU A 20 -7.45 -4.60 -12.44
CA LEU A 20 -8.90 -4.61 -12.19
C LEU A 20 -9.73 -4.43 -13.46
N ASP A 21 -9.26 -3.62 -14.40
CA ASP A 21 -9.97 -3.31 -15.65
C ASP A 21 -9.91 -4.49 -16.63
N ASN A 22 -8.77 -5.19 -16.71
CA ASN A 22 -8.56 -6.28 -17.66
C ASN A 22 -8.99 -7.67 -17.14
N ASN A 23 -9.44 -7.78 -15.88
CA ASN A 23 -9.83 -9.05 -15.27
C ASN A 23 -11.22 -8.97 -14.63
N PRO A 24 -12.31 -8.81 -15.41
CA PRO A 24 -13.67 -8.73 -14.87
C PRO A 24 -14.13 -9.99 -14.13
N GLN A 25 -13.52 -11.14 -14.42
CA GLN A 25 -13.75 -12.44 -13.79
C GLN A 25 -12.98 -12.66 -12.48
N LEU A 26 -12.21 -11.66 -12.03
CA LEU A 26 -11.45 -11.76 -10.79
C LEU A 26 -12.41 -12.02 -9.61
N ASP A 27 -12.07 -12.99 -8.76
CA ASP A 27 -12.86 -13.31 -7.58
C ASP A 27 -13.16 -12.04 -6.76
N PRO A 28 -14.40 -11.86 -6.26
CA PRO A 28 -14.78 -10.67 -5.53
C PRO A 28 -13.88 -10.35 -4.32
N ILE A 29 -13.37 -11.37 -3.62
CA ILE A 29 -12.48 -11.19 -2.48
C ILE A 29 -11.15 -10.62 -2.96
N TYR A 30 -10.55 -11.19 -4.01
CA TYR A 30 -9.31 -10.67 -4.56
C TYR A 30 -9.48 -9.26 -5.14
N LYS A 31 -10.61 -8.99 -5.79
CA LYS A 31 -10.96 -7.64 -6.28
C LYS A 31 -11.00 -6.63 -5.14
N ALA A 32 -11.69 -6.96 -4.04
CA ALA A 32 -11.75 -6.12 -2.85
C ALA A 32 -10.36 -5.89 -2.24
N MET A 33 -9.52 -6.93 -2.17
CA MET A 33 -8.14 -6.80 -1.68
C MET A 33 -7.32 -5.81 -2.51
N TRP A 34 -7.37 -5.89 -3.83
CA TRP A 34 -6.62 -4.97 -4.70
C TRP A 34 -7.16 -3.54 -4.66
N GLN A 35 -8.48 -3.36 -4.55
CA GLN A 35 -9.09 -2.06 -4.32
C GLN A 35 -8.64 -1.43 -2.99
N ASP A 36 -8.51 -2.24 -1.92
CA ASP A 36 -7.97 -1.78 -0.65
C ASP A 36 -6.49 -1.37 -0.78
N LYS A 37 -5.67 -2.16 -1.51
CA LYS A 37 -4.28 -1.77 -1.82
C LYS A 37 -4.20 -0.45 -2.58
N LEU A 38 -5.09 -0.21 -3.54
CA LEU A 38 -5.15 1.04 -4.29
C LEU A 38 -5.45 2.23 -3.38
N LYS A 39 -6.48 2.12 -2.52
CA LYS A 39 -6.82 3.14 -1.51
C LYS A 39 -5.68 3.37 -0.49
N GLY A 40 -4.89 2.32 -0.24
CA GLY A 40 -3.77 2.32 0.67
C GLY A 40 -2.48 2.96 0.13
N LEU A 41 -2.41 3.38 -1.13
CA LEU A 41 -1.24 4.09 -1.65
C LEU A 41 -1.04 5.45 -0.94
N ALA A 42 0.21 5.90 -0.84
CA ALA A 42 0.52 7.20 -0.25
C ALA A 42 0.57 8.24 -1.37
N LEU A 43 -0.14 9.35 -1.21
CA LEU A 43 -0.20 10.43 -2.20
C LEU A 43 0.89 11.50 -2.01
N ASN A 44 1.63 11.43 -0.90
CA ASN A 44 2.74 12.32 -0.60
C ASN A 44 3.71 11.65 0.37
N GLU A 45 4.92 12.21 0.43
CA GLU A 45 6.00 11.72 1.28
C GLU A 45 5.62 11.74 2.76
N THR A 46 4.96 12.80 3.23
CA THR A 46 4.56 12.94 4.64
C THR A 46 3.70 11.76 5.10
N THR A 47 2.69 11.40 4.31
CA THR A 47 1.80 10.28 4.61
C THR A 47 2.56 8.95 4.58
N TYR A 48 3.47 8.78 3.63
CA TYR A 48 4.32 7.58 3.54
C TYR A 48 5.21 7.44 4.78
N ASN A 49 5.98 8.48 5.11
CA ASN A 49 6.91 8.49 6.24
C ASN A 49 6.18 8.30 7.58
N PHE A 50 4.99 8.91 7.75
CA PHE A 50 4.14 8.67 8.91
C PHE A 50 3.77 7.20 9.08
N ARG A 51 3.35 6.53 7.99
CA ARG A 51 3.00 5.10 8.00
C ARG A 51 4.22 4.22 8.28
N VAL A 52 5.35 4.51 7.64
CA VAL A 52 6.62 3.82 7.88
C VAL A 52 7.00 3.90 9.36
N ARG A 53 7.04 5.11 9.93
CA ARG A 53 7.36 5.32 11.34
C ARG A 53 6.39 4.57 12.25
N SER A 54 5.09 4.63 11.97
CA SER A 54 4.06 3.94 12.77
C SER A 54 4.26 2.43 12.80
N ILE A 55 4.66 1.82 11.68
CA ILE A 55 4.96 0.38 11.60
C ILE A 55 6.18 0.03 12.45
N TYR A 56 7.29 0.76 12.28
CA TYR A 56 8.51 0.51 13.04
C TYR A 56 8.33 0.73 14.55
N GLN A 57 7.55 1.73 14.96
CA GLN A 57 7.23 1.96 16.36
C GLN A 57 6.42 0.81 16.98
N LYS A 58 5.46 0.24 16.25
CA LYS A 58 4.69 -0.93 16.70
C LYS A 58 5.58 -2.16 16.82
N LEU A 59 6.49 -2.38 15.86
CA LEU A 59 7.47 -3.46 15.91
C LEU A 59 8.37 -3.32 17.14
N GLN A 60 8.89 -2.12 17.39
CA GLN A 60 9.69 -1.83 18.57
C GLN A 60 8.90 -2.24 19.83
N LYS A 61 7.69 -1.72 20.04
CA LYS A 61 6.87 -2.07 21.21
C LYS A 61 6.65 -3.57 21.38
N GLY A 62 6.42 -4.32 20.31
CA GLY A 62 6.27 -5.78 20.38
C GLY A 62 7.55 -6.54 20.73
N LEU A 63 8.72 -5.95 20.48
CA LEU A 63 10.03 -6.48 20.89
C LEU A 63 10.34 -6.22 22.38
N TRP A 64 9.87 -5.12 22.97
CA TRP A 64 10.10 -4.79 24.39
C TRP A 64 9.12 -5.48 25.37
N VAL A 65 8.10 -6.16 24.86
CA VAL A 65 7.08 -6.87 25.66
C VAL A 65 7.36 -8.39 25.69
N ARG A 66 8.56 -8.82 25.26
CA ARG A 66 9.06 -10.20 25.38
C ARG A 66 10.16 -10.30 26.41
#